data_AF-W8PNJ4-F1
#
_entry.id   AF-W8PNJ4-F1
#
_cell.length_a   1.000
_cell.length_b   1.000
_cell.length_c   1.000
_cell.angle_alpha   90.00
_cell.angle_beta   90.00
_cell.angle_gamma   90.00
#
_symmetry.space_group_name_H-M   'P 1'
#
loop_
_entity.id
_entity.type
_entity.pdbx_description
1 polymer ?
#
loop_
_entity_poly.entity_id
_entity_poly.type
_entity_poly.pdbx_seq_one_letter_code
_entity_poly.pdbx_strand_id
1 'polypeptide(L)'
;MSEEARANQLINKFVISLTDGKILGYVTDINVEVEGDQFYFILKMKEVENLGKGQSIFTSEKKLKITPNDIVNVGPDVIILGDGKVPPLREIERLHQIAEEYNNLMAELEAKEKLIEQLKEENYRLKRELDELQRELRKFQVMKDDFEHLKEQLVRQEGQLEMAREYIRLLEGLRGDIDKIKADVEALIQRQLEEVVRGIIDEELNARGLKKTSFL
;
A
#
# COMPACT_ATOMS: atom_id res chain seq x y z
N MET A 1 26.79 8.77 -82.72
CA MET A 1 26.95 9.17 -81.30
C MET A 1 27.58 7.98 -80.60
N SER A 2 28.81 8.14 -80.11
CA SER A 2 29.77 7.07 -79.81
C SER A 2 29.44 6.30 -78.53
N GLU A 3 29.71 4.99 -78.56
CA GLU A 3 29.64 4.04 -77.44
C GLU A 3 30.60 4.37 -76.28
N GLU A 4 31.56 5.29 -76.49
CA GLU A 4 32.54 5.72 -75.48
C GLU A 4 31.92 6.48 -74.30
N ALA A 5 30.73 7.05 -74.44
CA ALA A 5 30.10 7.84 -73.37
C ALA A 5 29.58 7.00 -72.18
N ARG A 6 29.45 5.67 -72.32
CA ARG A 6 28.98 4.78 -71.24
C ARG A 6 30.10 4.14 -70.41
N ALA A 7 31.36 4.20 -70.86
CA ALA A 7 32.45 3.44 -70.25
C ALA A 7 33.08 4.09 -68.99
N ASN A 8 32.83 5.38 -68.73
CA ASN A 8 33.59 6.15 -67.73
C ASN A 8 32.71 6.75 -66.62
N GLN A 9 31.69 6.01 -66.17
CA GLN A 9 30.77 6.49 -65.13
C GLN A 9 31.42 6.69 -63.75
N LEU A 10 32.63 6.23 -63.49
CA LEU A 10 33.31 6.37 -62.19
C LEU A 10 34.50 7.34 -62.23
N ILE A 11 34.89 7.80 -63.43
CA ILE A 11 35.95 8.77 -63.61
C ILE A 11 35.38 10.17 -63.33
N ASN A 12 36.25 11.09 -62.89
CA ASN A 12 35.91 12.47 -62.59
C ASN A 12 34.95 12.66 -61.39
N LYS A 13 35.08 11.81 -60.38
CA LYS A 13 34.28 11.89 -59.15
C LYS A 13 35.14 11.96 -57.90
N PHE A 14 34.64 12.64 -56.87
CA PHE A 14 35.24 12.59 -55.55
C PHE A 14 34.89 11.27 -54.86
N VAL A 15 35.84 10.65 -54.18
CA VAL A 15 35.59 9.48 -53.33
C VAL A 15 35.51 9.93 -51.89
N ILE A 16 34.41 9.63 -51.22
CA ILE A 16 34.16 9.98 -49.81
C ILE A 16 34.02 8.70 -49.00
N SER A 17 34.78 8.59 -47.92
CA SER A 17 34.58 7.55 -46.91
C SER A 17 33.51 8.01 -45.91
N LEU A 18 32.41 7.27 -45.79
CA LEU A 18 31.40 7.46 -44.74
C LEU A 18 31.93 7.10 -43.36
N THR A 19 32.81 6.10 -43.26
CA THR A 19 33.38 5.62 -42.01
C THR A 19 34.32 6.65 -41.39
N ASP A 20 35.11 7.33 -42.22
CA ASP A 20 36.07 8.35 -41.78
C ASP A 20 35.55 9.79 -41.91
N GLY A 21 34.43 10.00 -42.61
CA GLY A 21 33.85 11.31 -42.88
C GLY A 21 34.74 12.23 -43.74
N LYS A 22 35.63 11.66 -44.57
CA LYS A 22 36.66 12.42 -45.31
C LYS A 22 36.60 12.16 -46.81
N ILE A 23 36.97 13.18 -47.58
CA ILE A 23 37.23 13.05 -49.02
C ILE A 23 38.60 12.38 -49.20
N LEU A 24 38.61 11.20 -49.79
CA LEU A 24 39.82 10.40 -50.03
C LEU A 24 40.62 10.86 -51.25
N GLY A 25 39.95 11.48 -52.21
CA GLY A 25 40.58 11.94 -53.45
C GLY A 25 39.59 12.11 -54.59
N TYR A 26 40.12 12.42 -55.77
CA TYR A 26 39.37 12.54 -57.01
C TYR A 26 39.83 11.46 -58.00
N VAL A 27 38.88 10.67 -58.53
CA VAL A 27 39.18 9.55 -59.44
C VAL A 27 39.62 10.07 -60.81
N THR A 28 40.85 9.76 -61.17
CA THR A 28 41.42 10.09 -62.48
C THR A 28 41.33 8.94 -63.46
N ASP A 29 41.37 7.70 -62.97
CA ASP A 29 41.38 6.50 -63.81
C ASP A 29 40.86 5.29 -63.02
N ILE A 30 40.34 4.29 -63.72
CA ILE A 30 39.76 3.09 -63.13
C ILE A 30 40.21 1.84 -63.89
N ASN A 31 40.76 0.88 -63.15
CA ASN A 31 41.01 -0.46 -63.65
C ASN A 31 40.05 -1.43 -62.99
N VAL A 32 39.50 -2.37 -63.76
CA VAL A 32 38.69 -3.46 -63.23
C VAL A 32 39.51 -4.74 -63.28
N GLU A 33 39.68 -5.38 -62.14
CA GLU A 33 40.30 -6.70 -62.02
C GLU A 33 39.23 -7.73 -61.64
N VAL A 34 39.25 -8.88 -62.30
CA VAL A 34 38.40 -10.03 -61.96
C VAL A 34 39.32 -11.10 -61.38
N GLU A 35 39.11 -11.41 -60.10
CA GLU A 35 39.88 -12.44 -59.39
C GLU A 35 38.88 -13.46 -58.81
N GLY A 36 38.80 -14.62 -59.45
CA GLY A 36 37.75 -15.62 -59.16
C GLY A 36 36.36 -15.11 -59.56
N ASP A 37 35.40 -15.22 -58.64
CA ASP A 37 34.00 -14.77 -58.80
C ASP A 37 33.77 -13.32 -58.32
N GLN A 38 34.83 -12.57 -58.01
CA GLN A 38 34.72 -11.22 -57.46
C GLN A 38 35.33 -10.16 -58.39
N PHE A 39 34.59 -9.06 -58.53
CA PHE A 39 35.03 -7.87 -59.25
C PHE A 39 35.70 -6.90 -58.27
N TYR A 40 36.87 -6.40 -58.63
CA TYR A 40 37.60 -5.37 -57.91
C TYR A 40 37.77 -4.13 -58.77
N PHE A 41 37.42 -2.98 -58.23
CA PHE A 41 37.71 -1.69 -58.85
C PHE A 41 38.97 -1.10 -58.24
N ILE A 42 40.00 -0.89 -59.05
CA ILE A 42 41.20 -0.17 -58.67
C ILE A 42 41.06 1.26 -59.17
N LEU A 43 40.67 2.14 -58.25
CA LEU A 43 40.56 3.56 -58.49
C LEU A 43 41.96 4.18 -58.36
N LYS A 44 42.45 4.82 -59.42
CA LYS A 44 43.57 5.75 -59.31
C LYS A 44 43.00 7.12 -58.99
N MET A 45 43.46 7.70 -57.90
CA MET A 45 42.96 8.98 -57.40
C MET A 45 44.09 9.95 -57.18
N LYS A 46 43.83 11.23 -57.45
CA LYS A 46 44.67 12.32 -56.97
C LYS A 46 44.15 12.77 -55.61
N GLU A 47 45.05 12.87 -54.64
CA GLU A 47 44.71 13.45 -53.35
C GLU A 47 44.29 14.91 -53.54
N VAL A 48 43.18 15.28 -52.92
CA VAL A 48 42.75 16.68 -52.86
C VAL A 48 43.51 17.30 -51.69
N GLU A 49 44.78 17.64 -51.91
CA GLU A 49 45.51 18.46 -50.95
C GLU A 49 44.76 19.79 -50.79
N ASN A 50 44.57 20.23 -49.55
CA ASN A 50 43.85 21.44 -49.16
C ASN A 50 44.05 22.57 -50.18
N LEU A 51 42.96 22.95 -50.89
CA LEU A 51 42.88 24.03 -51.89
C LEU A 51 43.30 25.43 -51.39
N GLY A 52 43.89 25.56 -50.20
CA GLY A 52 44.12 26.83 -49.52
C GLY A 52 45.57 27.28 -49.34
N LYS A 53 46.61 26.43 -49.45
CA LYS A 53 47.99 26.88 -49.14
C LYS A 53 49.07 26.14 -49.90
N GLY A 54 49.64 26.80 -50.91
CA GLY A 54 51.05 26.69 -51.29
C GLY A 54 51.46 25.44 -52.07
N GLN A 55 51.85 25.68 -53.33
CA GLN A 55 52.61 24.81 -54.24
C GLN A 55 53.31 23.60 -53.60
N SER A 56 52.77 22.40 -53.84
CA SER A 56 53.47 21.13 -53.70
C SER A 56 53.51 20.45 -55.08
N ILE A 57 54.72 20.22 -55.61
CA ILE A 57 54.97 19.72 -56.98
C ILE A 57 54.94 18.17 -57.04
N PHE A 58 54.43 17.51 -56.00
CA PHE A 58 54.28 16.05 -55.97
C PHE A 58 52.80 15.69 -56.06
N THR A 59 52.30 15.38 -57.26
CA THR A 59 51.01 14.70 -57.39
C THR A 59 51.15 13.26 -56.93
N SER A 60 50.86 12.99 -55.65
CA SER A 60 50.70 11.63 -55.13
C SER A 60 49.45 11.01 -55.77
N GLU A 61 49.64 10.09 -56.72
CA GLU A 61 48.56 9.23 -57.21
C GLU A 61 48.41 8.06 -56.23
N LYS A 62 47.26 8.01 -55.56
CA LYS A 62 46.90 6.94 -54.63
C LYS A 62 46.01 5.94 -55.35
N LYS A 63 46.36 4.66 -55.27
CA LYS A 63 45.52 3.56 -55.75
C LYS A 63 44.67 3.03 -54.61
N LEU A 64 43.37 2.88 -54.84
CA LEU A 64 42.42 2.31 -53.89
C LEU A 64 41.72 1.12 -54.55
N LYS A 65 41.88 -0.08 -53.99
CA LYS A 65 41.15 -1.29 -54.41
C LYS A 65 39.87 -1.40 -53.59
N ILE A 66 38.71 -1.37 -54.24
CA ILE A 66 37.39 -1.49 -53.61
C ILE A 66 36.58 -2.61 -54.28
N THR A 67 35.64 -3.17 -53.53
CA THR A 67 34.64 -4.12 -54.02
C THR A 67 33.30 -3.42 -54.23
N PRO A 68 32.37 -4.00 -55.03
CA PRO A 68 31.02 -3.46 -55.16
C PRO A 68 30.29 -3.28 -53.82
N ASN A 69 30.57 -4.13 -52.82
CA ASN A 69 29.94 -4.08 -51.50
C ASN A 69 30.43 -2.88 -50.65
N ASP A 70 31.58 -2.31 -51.00
CA ASP A 70 32.11 -1.13 -50.31
C ASP A 70 31.41 0.16 -50.77
N ILE A 71 30.73 0.13 -51.93
CA ILE A 71 30.06 1.27 -52.53
C ILE A 71 28.65 1.39 -51.96
N VAL A 72 28.39 2.48 -51.24
CA VAL A 72 27.06 2.80 -50.71
C VAL A 72 26.22 3.54 -51.76
N ASN A 73 26.84 4.47 -52.51
CA ASN A 73 26.15 5.22 -53.55
C ASN A 73 27.13 5.78 -54.59
N VAL A 74 26.72 5.83 -55.86
CA VAL A 74 27.43 6.52 -56.95
C VAL A 74 26.53 7.64 -57.47
N GLY A 75 26.87 8.88 -57.14
CA GLY A 75 26.19 10.09 -57.61
C GLY A 75 26.82 10.68 -58.87
N PRO A 76 26.30 11.83 -59.37
CA PRO A 76 26.83 12.51 -60.56
C PRO A 76 28.27 13.02 -60.37
N ASP A 77 28.68 13.42 -59.16
CA ASP A 77 30.01 13.99 -58.89
C ASP A 77 30.80 13.24 -57.79
N VAL A 78 30.19 12.24 -57.14
CA VAL A 78 30.73 11.61 -55.93
C VAL A 78 30.49 10.10 -55.90
N ILE A 79 31.45 9.37 -55.35
CA ILE A 79 31.36 7.96 -54.97
C ILE A 79 31.44 7.90 -53.45
N ILE A 80 30.44 7.31 -52.81
CA ILE A 80 30.37 7.16 -51.36
C ILE A 80 30.72 5.73 -51.00
N LEU A 81 31.77 5.56 -50.20
CA LEU A 81 32.24 4.27 -49.69
C LEU A 81 31.83 4.10 -48.22
N GLY A 82 31.28 2.95 -47.88
CA GLY A 82 30.88 2.58 -46.52
C GLY A 82 31.70 1.45 -45.91
N ASP A 83 32.70 0.92 -46.63
CA ASP A 83 33.55 -0.20 -46.24
C ASP A 83 32.77 -1.43 -45.72
N GLY A 84 31.56 -1.65 -46.23
CA GLY A 84 30.64 -2.70 -45.77
C GLY A 84 30.11 -2.53 -44.33
N LYS A 85 30.38 -1.39 -43.66
CA LYS A 85 30.04 -1.16 -42.24
C LYS A 85 28.73 -0.42 -42.00
N VAL A 86 28.07 0.07 -43.06
CA VAL A 86 26.82 0.84 -42.93
C VAL A 86 25.63 -0.10 -43.14
N PRO A 87 24.87 -0.45 -42.08
CA PRO A 87 23.67 -1.26 -42.22
C PRO A 87 22.60 -0.51 -43.04
N PRO A 88 21.72 -1.23 -43.77
CA PRO A 88 20.66 -0.62 -44.56
C PRO A 88 19.78 0.33 -43.72
N LEU A 89 19.29 1.42 -44.32
CA LEU A 89 18.42 2.41 -43.65
C LEU A 89 17.23 1.78 -42.90
N ARG A 90 16.66 0.72 -43.47
CA ARG A 90 15.53 -0.03 -42.88
C ARG A 90 15.89 -0.74 -41.57
N GLU A 91 17.14 -1.16 -41.41
CA GLU A 91 17.62 -1.74 -40.15
C GLU A 91 17.84 -0.65 -39.10
N ILE A 92 18.32 0.52 -39.51
CA ILE A 92 18.49 1.68 -38.62
C ILE A 92 17.14 2.12 -38.05
N GLU A 93 16.09 2.22 -38.89
CA GLU A 93 14.73 2.54 -38.43
C GLU A 93 14.17 1.49 -37.45
N ARG A 94 14.38 0.19 -37.73
CA ARG A 94 13.98 -0.88 -36.82
C ARG A 94 14.70 -0.80 -35.48
N LEU A 95 16.01 -0.55 -35.49
CA LEU A 95 16.77 -0.39 -34.25
C LEU A 95 16.30 0.82 -33.45
N HIS A 96 15.89 1.89 -34.13
CA HIS A 96 15.31 3.05 -33.47
C HIS A 96 13.96 2.73 -32.82
N GLN A 97 13.07 2.04 -33.53
CA GLN A 97 11.79 1.58 -33.00
C GLN A 97 11.98 0.67 -31.77
N ILE A 98 12.92 -0.28 -31.84
CA ILE A 98 13.22 -1.17 -30.71
C ILE A 98 13.76 -0.37 -29.52
N ALA A 99 14.59 0.65 -29.75
CA ALA A 99 15.10 1.49 -28.68
C ALA A 99 13.99 2.32 -28.01
N GLU A 100 13.03 2.84 -28.79
CA GLU A 100 11.85 3.53 -28.23
C GLU A 100 10.97 2.59 -27.42
N GLU A 101 10.67 1.39 -27.94
CA GLU A 101 9.90 0.36 -27.22
C GLU A 101 10.58 -0.05 -25.92
N TYR A 102 11.91 -0.24 -25.94
CA TYR A 102 12.69 -0.57 -24.76
C TYR A 102 12.63 0.54 -23.71
N ASN A 103 12.78 1.81 -24.12
CA ASN A 103 12.70 2.95 -23.20
C ASN A 103 11.32 3.08 -22.57
N ASN A 104 10.25 2.87 -23.34
CA ASN A 104 8.88 2.87 -22.83
C ASN A 104 8.67 1.73 -21.83
N LEU A 105 9.15 0.52 -22.16
CA LEU A 105 9.05 -0.63 -21.27
C LEU A 105 9.82 -0.41 -19.96
N MET A 106 11.01 0.19 -20.03
CA MET A 106 11.79 0.56 -18.85
C MET A 106 11.04 1.57 -17.96
N ALA A 107 10.43 2.59 -18.55
CA ALA A 107 9.63 3.57 -17.81
C ALA A 107 8.40 2.93 -17.13
N GLU A 108 7.71 2.02 -17.82
CA GLU A 108 6.60 1.26 -17.22
C GLU A 108 7.08 0.36 -16.08
N LEU A 109 8.25 -0.26 -16.23
CA LEU A 109 8.83 -1.14 -15.22
C LEU A 109 9.20 -0.35 -13.96
N GLU A 110 9.86 0.80 -14.10
CA GLU A 110 10.14 1.71 -12.98
C GLU A 110 8.85 2.19 -12.28
N ALA A 111 7.80 2.50 -13.04
CA ALA A 111 6.52 2.92 -12.46
C ALA A 111 5.88 1.78 -11.65
N LYS A 112 5.94 0.55 -12.15
CA LYS A 112 5.45 -0.63 -11.42
C LYS A 112 6.29 -0.95 -10.19
N GLU A 113 7.61 -0.81 -10.25
CA GLU A 113 8.48 -1.00 -9.08
C GLU A 113 8.15 -0.01 -7.97
N LYS A 114 7.99 1.28 -8.30
CA LYS A 114 7.55 2.30 -7.34
C LYS A 114 6.19 1.98 -6.72
N LEU A 115 5.24 1.50 -7.52
CA LEU A 115 3.93 1.09 -7.03
C LEU A 115 4.05 -0.11 -6.07
N ILE A 116 4.90 -1.09 -6.38
CA ILE A 116 5.14 -2.25 -5.50
C ILE A 116 5.73 -1.79 -4.16
N GLU A 117 6.66 -0.84 -4.18
CA GLU A 117 7.27 -0.30 -2.97
C GLU A 117 6.21 0.40 -2.10
N GLN A 118 5.39 1.27 -2.69
CA GLN A 118 4.27 1.93 -2.01
C GLN A 118 3.28 0.94 -1.40
N LEU A 119 2.89 -0.08 -2.16
CA LEU A 119 1.97 -1.12 -1.67
C LEU A 119 2.59 -1.94 -0.54
N LYS A 120 3.91 -2.21 -0.55
CA LYS A 120 4.59 -2.89 0.55
C LYS A 120 4.59 -2.05 1.82
N GLU A 121 4.87 -0.75 1.71
CA GLU A 121 4.83 0.17 2.85
C GLU A 121 3.42 0.27 3.43
N GLU A 122 2.41 0.41 2.58
CA GLU A 122 1.00 0.44 2.98
C GLU A 122 0.60 -0.88 3.66
N ASN A 123 0.97 -2.03 3.09
CA ASN A 123 0.68 -3.33 3.68
C ASN A 123 1.32 -3.49 5.06
N TYR A 124 2.55 -3.00 5.22
CA TYR A 124 3.25 -3.03 6.50
C TYR A 124 2.59 -2.14 7.55
N ARG A 125 2.17 -0.93 7.15
CA ARG A 125 1.42 -0.02 8.01
C ARG A 125 0.08 -0.62 8.44
N LEU A 126 -0.69 -1.14 7.49
CA LEU A 126 -1.98 -1.78 7.76
C LEU A 126 -1.83 -2.99 8.69
N LYS A 127 -0.79 -3.80 8.54
CA LYS A 127 -0.51 -4.91 9.46
C LYS A 127 -0.28 -4.44 10.90
N ARG A 128 0.47 -3.35 11.09
CA ARG A 128 0.69 -2.77 12.42
C ARG A 128 -0.60 -2.26 13.04
N GLU A 129 -1.40 -1.52 12.27
CA GLU A 129 -2.72 -1.03 12.73
C GLU A 129 -3.64 -2.20 13.10
N LEU A 130 -3.61 -3.30 12.33
CA LEU A 130 -4.38 -4.51 12.60
C LEU A 130 -3.93 -5.19 13.91
N ASP A 131 -2.62 -5.30 14.15
CA ASP A 131 -2.07 -5.87 15.39
C ASP A 131 -2.44 -5.03 16.62
N GLU A 132 -2.43 -3.69 16.50
CA GLU A 132 -2.84 -2.76 17.55
C GLU A 132 -4.33 -2.90 17.86
N LEU A 133 -5.19 -2.89 16.84
CA LEU A 133 -6.63 -3.09 16.99
C LEU A 133 -6.97 -4.45 17.61
N GLN A 134 -6.24 -5.52 17.27
CA GLN A 134 -6.40 -6.82 17.91
C GLN A 134 -6.01 -6.84 19.40
N ARG A 135 -5.06 -6.00 19.81
CA ARG A 135 -4.70 -5.85 21.23
C ARG A 135 -5.79 -5.09 21.97
N GLU A 136 -6.32 -4.03 21.39
CA GLU A 136 -7.44 -3.28 21.97
C GLU A 136 -8.70 -4.13 22.08
N LEU A 137 -9.01 -4.90 21.05
CA LEU A 137 -10.16 -5.82 21.07
C LEU A 137 -10.08 -6.83 22.21
N ARG A 138 -8.88 -7.37 22.49
CA ARG A 138 -8.65 -8.24 23.65
C ARG A 138 -8.87 -7.53 24.99
N LYS A 139 -8.45 -6.27 25.12
CA LYS A 139 -8.73 -5.47 26.32
C LYS A 139 -10.23 -5.27 26.53
N PHE A 140 -10.96 -4.96 25.45
CA PHE A 140 -12.40 -4.81 25.52
C PHE A 140 -13.14 -6.11 25.85
N GLN A 141 -12.64 -7.26 25.38
CA GLN A 141 -13.18 -8.56 25.78
C GLN A 141 -13.04 -8.81 27.29
N VAL A 142 -11.85 -8.57 27.86
CA VAL A 142 -11.64 -8.69 29.31
C VAL A 142 -12.55 -7.73 30.08
N MET A 143 -12.65 -6.47 29.64
CA MET A 143 -13.53 -5.48 30.27
C MET A 143 -15.02 -5.88 30.20
N LYS A 144 -15.43 -6.54 29.11
CA LYS A 144 -16.79 -7.06 28.97
C LYS A 144 -17.04 -8.18 29.97
N ASP A 145 -16.11 -9.12 30.12
CA ASP A 145 -16.23 -10.22 31.07
C ASP A 145 -16.28 -9.69 32.52
N ASP A 146 -15.45 -8.69 32.85
CA ASP A 146 -15.48 -8.01 34.15
C ASP A 146 -16.84 -7.32 34.40
N PHE A 147 -17.39 -6.67 33.37
CA PHE A 147 -18.71 -6.03 33.45
C PHE A 147 -19.83 -7.06 33.66
N GLU A 148 -19.78 -8.20 32.97
CA GLU A 148 -20.75 -9.29 33.17
C GLU A 148 -20.67 -9.83 34.61
N HIS A 149 -19.46 -10.00 35.14
CA HIS A 149 -19.27 -10.41 36.53
C HIS A 149 -19.83 -9.39 37.54
N LEU A 150 -19.57 -8.09 37.33
CA LEU A 150 -20.11 -7.03 38.17
C LEU A 150 -21.64 -6.97 38.10
N LYS A 151 -22.23 -7.19 36.92
CA LYS A 151 -23.67 -7.25 36.76
C LYS A 151 -24.29 -8.40 37.56
N GLU A 152 -23.69 -9.59 37.56
CA GLU A 152 -24.15 -10.70 38.39
C GLU A 152 -24.07 -10.39 39.88
N GLN A 153 -22.98 -9.75 40.32
CA GLN A 153 -22.84 -9.32 41.71
C GLN A 153 -23.92 -8.31 42.11
N LEU A 154 -24.23 -7.35 41.24
CA LEU A 154 -25.28 -6.36 41.46
C LEU A 154 -26.65 -7.04 41.68
N VAL A 155 -27.03 -7.98 40.80
CA VAL A 155 -28.30 -8.72 40.92
C VAL A 155 -28.38 -9.49 42.24
N ARG A 156 -27.26 -10.12 42.67
CA ARG A 156 -27.22 -10.81 43.97
C ARG A 156 -27.41 -9.84 45.13
N GLN A 157 -26.77 -8.67 45.09
CA GLN A 157 -26.91 -7.64 46.11
C GLN A 157 -28.33 -7.07 46.16
N GLU A 158 -28.97 -6.86 45.01
CA GLU A 158 -30.38 -6.42 44.95
C GLU A 158 -31.30 -7.43 45.64
N GLY A 159 -31.14 -8.73 45.37
CA GLY A 159 -31.91 -9.78 46.04
C GLY A 159 -31.67 -9.83 47.55
N GLN A 160 -30.43 -9.67 47.99
CA GLN A 160 -30.12 -9.57 49.43
C GLN A 160 -30.77 -8.36 50.09
N LEU A 161 -30.81 -7.23 49.39
CA LEU A 161 -31.42 -5.99 49.88
C LEU A 161 -32.94 -6.13 49.99
N GLU A 162 -33.58 -6.81 49.03
CA GLU A 162 -35.00 -7.14 49.09
C GLU A 162 -35.33 -8.04 50.28
N MET A 163 -34.58 -9.12 50.49
CA MET A 163 -34.74 -9.98 51.68
C MET A 163 -34.54 -9.19 52.99
N ALA A 164 -33.55 -8.31 53.05
CA ALA A 164 -33.33 -7.47 54.23
C ALA A 164 -34.53 -6.54 54.50
N ARG A 165 -35.15 -5.98 53.44
CA ARG A 165 -36.37 -5.17 53.57
C ARG A 165 -37.55 -6.00 54.08
N GLU A 166 -37.74 -7.22 53.58
CA GLU A 166 -38.78 -8.13 54.10
C GLU A 166 -38.54 -8.48 55.56
N TYR A 167 -37.30 -8.77 55.94
CA TYR A 167 -36.94 -9.05 57.31
C TYR A 167 -37.23 -7.87 58.25
N ILE A 168 -36.93 -6.64 57.83
CA ILE A 168 -37.29 -5.43 58.58
C ILE A 168 -38.81 -5.34 58.78
N ARG A 169 -39.61 -5.58 57.74
CA ARG A 169 -41.08 -5.57 57.87
C ARG A 169 -41.59 -6.62 58.87
N LEU A 170 -41.01 -7.81 58.86
CA LEU A 170 -41.35 -8.87 59.83
C LEU A 170 -41.00 -8.44 61.27
N LEU A 171 -39.82 -7.85 61.48
CA LEU A 171 -39.42 -7.33 62.79
C LEU A 171 -40.32 -6.18 63.27
N GLU A 172 -40.74 -5.28 62.38
CA GLU A 172 -41.70 -4.23 62.69
C GLU A 172 -43.07 -4.80 63.09
N GLY A 173 -43.54 -5.84 62.39
CA GLY A 173 -44.76 -6.57 62.75
C GLY A 173 -44.68 -7.20 64.14
N LEU A 174 -43.58 -7.93 64.42
CA LEU A 174 -43.33 -8.54 65.72
C LEU A 174 -43.28 -7.51 66.85
N ARG A 175 -42.67 -6.34 66.61
CA ARG A 175 -42.66 -5.24 67.57
C ARG A 175 -44.07 -4.75 67.88
N GLY A 176 -44.90 -4.57 66.85
CA GLY A 176 -46.31 -4.19 67.03
C GLY A 176 -47.11 -5.23 67.82
N ASP A 177 -46.85 -6.52 67.61
CA ASP A 177 -47.49 -7.60 68.37
C ASP A 177 -47.02 -7.62 69.83
N ILE A 178 -45.73 -7.39 70.10
CA ILE A 178 -45.20 -7.24 71.46
C ILE A 178 -45.88 -6.08 72.19
N ASP A 179 -46.04 -4.93 71.53
CA ASP A 179 -46.69 -3.75 72.11
C ASP A 179 -48.17 -4.02 72.44
N LYS A 180 -48.89 -4.76 71.60
CA LYS A 180 -50.27 -5.20 71.89
C LYS A 180 -50.34 -6.15 73.07
N ILE A 181 -49.50 -7.19 73.08
CA ILE A 181 -49.43 -8.16 74.18
C ILE A 181 -49.16 -7.43 75.49
N LYS A 182 -48.24 -6.46 75.48
CA LYS A 182 -47.95 -5.64 76.66
C LYS A 182 -49.19 -4.89 77.15
N ALA A 183 -49.92 -4.24 76.26
CA ALA A 183 -51.15 -3.53 76.61
C ALA A 183 -52.24 -4.47 77.15
N ASP A 184 -52.42 -5.64 76.54
CA ASP A 184 -53.39 -6.65 76.98
C ASP A 184 -53.04 -7.19 78.38
N VAL A 185 -51.75 -7.45 78.63
CA VAL A 185 -51.25 -7.87 79.96
C VAL A 185 -51.47 -6.78 80.99
N GLU A 186 -51.16 -5.51 80.69
CA GLU A 186 -51.42 -4.38 81.60
C GLU A 186 -52.92 -4.26 81.93
N ALA A 187 -53.80 -4.40 80.93
CA ALA A 187 -55.24 -4.37 81.12
C ALA A 187 -55.75 -5.56 81.95
N LEU A 188 -55.23 -6.77 81.74
CA LEU A 188 -55.56 -7.95 82.53
C LEU A 188 -55.13 -7.78 84.00
N ILE A 189 -53.91 -7.28 84.24
CA ILE A 189 -53.42 -7.02 85.59
C ILE A 189 -54.31 -5.99 86.29
N GLN A 190 -54.69 -4.90 85.62
CA GLN A 190 -55.59 -3.89 86.20
C GLN A 190 -56.95 -4.49 86.57
N ARG A 191 -57.56 -5.29 85.69
CA ARG A 191 -58.85 -5.95 85.97
C ARG A 191 -58.76 -6.93 87.13
N GLN A 192 -57.73 -7.80 87.14
CA GLN A 192 -57.55 -8.75 88.25
C GLN A 192 -57.29 -8.04 89.57
N LEU A 193 -56.48 -6.98 89.57
CA LEU A 193 -56.19 -6.22 90.78
C LEU A 193 -57.46 -5.52 91.28
N GLU A 194 -58.28 -4.97 90.39
CA GLU A 194 -59.59 -4.42 90.73
C GLU A 194 -60.55 -5.48 91.30
N GLU A 195 -60.64 -6.65 90.67
CA GLU A 195 -61.47 -7.77 91.15
C GLU A 195 -61.05 -8.25 92.53
N VAL A 196 -59.75 -8.44 92.76
CA VAL A 196 -59.20 -8.86 94.07
C VAL A 196 -59.46 -7.80 95.13
N VAL A 197 -59.20 -6.51 94.83
CA VAL A 197 -59.45 -5.41 95.77
C VAL A 197 -60.93 -5.29 96.09
N ARG A 198 -61.82 -5.35 95.08
CA ARG A 198 -63.27 -5.36 95.28
C ARG A 198 -63.70 -6.57 96.12
N GLY A 199 -63.15 -7.75 95.86
CA GLY A 199 -63.40 -8.96 96.64
C GLY A 199 -63.06 -8.78 98.12
N ILE A 200 -61.85 -8.28 98.41
CA ILE A 200 -61.41 -7.99 99.79
C ILE A 200 -62.32 -6.94 100.46
N ILE A 201 -62.66 -5.87 99.75
CA ILE A 201 -63.57 -4.83 100.28
C ILE A 201 -64.95 -5.42 100.60
N ASP A 202 -65.50 -6.22 99.68
CA ASP A 202 -66.80 -6.87 99.86
C ASP A 202 -66.81 -7.86 101.03
N GLU A 203 -65.73 -8.63 101.20
CA GLU A 203 -65.54 -9.54 102.32
C GLU A 203 -65.45 -8.78 103.65
N GLU A 204 -64.67 -7.70 103.73
CA GLU A 204 -64.58 -6.86 104.93
C GLU A 204 -65.89 -6.14 105.27
N LEU A 205 -66.58 -5.62 104.25
CA LEU A 205 -67.90 -5.01 104.44
C LEU A 205 -68.93 -6.03 104.93
N ASN A 206 -68.87 -7.28 104.43
CA ASN A 206 -69.70 -8.37 104.91
C ASN A 206 -69.37 -8.77 106.35
N ALA A 207 -68.08 -8.96 106.68
CA ALA A 207 -67.62 -9.35 108.01
C ALA A 207 -68.02 -8.32 109.09
N ARG A 208 -68.09 -7.04 108.71
CA ARG A 208 -68.52 -5.94 109.59
C ARG A 208 -70.02 -5.65 109.54
N GLY A 209 -70.80 -6.39 108.75
CA GLY A 209 -72.26 -6.22 108.63
C GLY A 209 -72.69 -4.93 107.92
N LEU A 210 -71.80 -4.32 107.12
CA LEU A 210 -71.99 -3.01 106.47
C LEU A 210 -72.30 -3.11 104.97
N LYS A 211 -72.39 -4.31 104.39
CA LYS A 211 -72.72 -4.47 102.97
C LYS A 211 -74.14 -3.97 102.73
N LYS A 212 -74.28 -2.89 101.96
CA LYS A 212 -75.59 -2.44 101.48
C LYS A 212 -76.13 -3.50 100.52
N THR A 213 -77.14 -4.26 100.95
CA THR A 213 -78.02 -4.98 100.05
C THR A 213 -78.89 -3.95 99.32
N SER A 214 -78.48 -3.57 98.13
CA SER A 214 -79.32 -2.80 97.22
C SER A 214 -80.48 -3.70 96.78
N PHE A 215 -81.65 -3.53 97.39
CA PHE A 215 -82.91 -4.01 96.83
C PHE A 215 -83.38 -2.98 95.79
N LEU A 216 -83.30 -3.36 94.51
CA LEU A 216 -84.26 -3.13 93.41
C LEU A 216 -83.62 -3.55 92.08
#